data_AF-A0A6M8V4V4-F1
#
_entry.id   AF-A0A6M8V4V4-F1
#
_cell.length_a   1.000
_cell.length_b   1.000
_cell.length_c   1.000
_cell.angle_alpha   90.00
_cell.angle_beta   90.00
_cell.angle_gamma   90.00
#
_symmetry.space_group_name_H-M   'P 1'
#
loop_
_entity.id
_entity.type
_entity.pdbx_description
1 polymer ?
#
loop_
_entity_poly.entity_id
_entity_poly.type
_entity_poly.pdbx_seq_one_letter_code
_entity_poly.pdbx_strand_id
1 'polypeptide(L)'
;MKTILLFMVTILIFGNIYAEQVTIYQSGISTVVRYINSSGNYDYTYNTLHSIGRHDGNNGINSGSQNDIWRSEHSFYLGSIPSNATITQAQLQFFISGYQCSTCSLKVTKTTGQYSYGQLWTNINNTNTIVASYVYNATTPVVSTALKDAIIASLTTGTMYLGSLSLVEGSNNSYASLELRLIVDYTVPPSIVNITADNNFTASDGANRGTMVIDGVNRTIPLTPPGYTFQKTVGQNLTLSANSPQNDNQGHQRIWYTGLTFPSDWRRNGEFKSYNQTYSFPVAADDNGKIYMANLRKNFKIDQTHKTEFDGNQTQQNTAWIVEQNSGNISTQSSRLINGKNYLFAGWEDNLSLGTSRNITPNDNKVYDVLYKYPHYSNSTSAYQNPGQRRFIKTNSGHLHIVYESMNKVWYERSTNSGQTWEIMNGGKPIYSGIATHPSIDFYPGTNDIIIVYNRDESVIAAQYYENGIFKCESIVADNSIWDQVTPDSKPVIA
;
A
#
# COMPACT_ATOMS: atom_id res chain seq x y z
N MET A 1 38.87 22.85 15.91
CA MET A 1 37.45 22.99 15.55
C MET A 1 37.35 23.00 14.03
N LYS A 2 36.78 21.95 13.42
CA LYS A 2 36.50 21.91 11.99
C LYS A 2 35.01 22.17 11.80
N THR A 3 34.67 23.34 11.29
CA THR A 3 33.30 23.75 10.95
C THR A 3 32.88 22.98 9.70
N ILE A 4 31.95 22.03 9.86
CA ILE A 4 31.32 21.34 8.72
C ILE A 4 30.26 22.28 8.17
N LEU A 5 30.51 22.82 6.97
CA LEU A 5 29.59 23.66 6.22
C LEU A 5 28.53 22.74 5.60
N LEU A 6 27.33 22.73 6.19
CA LEU A 6 26.17 21.99 5.67
C LEU A 6 25.63 22.73 4.44
N PHE A 7 25.92 22.23 3.24
CA PHE A 7 25.35 22.73 1.99
C PHE A 7 23.88 22.26 1.90
N MET A 8 22.93 23.13 2.27
CA MET A 8 21.52 22.93 1.94
C MET A 8 21.35 23.13 0.42
N VAL A 9 21.21 22.03 -0.32
CA VAL A 9 20.77 22.07 -1.71
C VAL A 9 19.24 22.22 -1.69
N THR A 10 18.77 23.45 -1.80
CA THR A 10 17.34 23.73 -1.99
C THR A 10 16.96 23.37 -3.42
N ILE A 11 16.41 22.18 -3.64
CA ILE A 11 15.81 21.80 -4.92
C ILE A 11 14.48 22.57 -5.06
N LEU A 12 14.50 23.68 -5.77
CA LEU A 12 13.30 24.39 -6.21
C LEU A 12 12.60 23.55 -7.28
N ILE A 13 11.59 22.77 -6.89
CA ILE A 13 10.69 22.12 -7.83
C ILE A 13 9.74 23.20 -8.36
N PHE A 14 10.10 23.81 -9.48
CA PHE A 14 9.17 24.66 -10.22
C PHE A 14 8.06 23.76 -10.79
N GLY A 15 6.86 23.86 -10.22
CA GLY A 15 5.67 23.35 -10.91
C GLY A 15 5.55 24.12 -12.21
N ASN A 16 5.88 23.47 -13.34
CA ASN A 16 5.83 24.12 -14.63
C ASN A 16 4.40 24.59 -14.90
N ILE A 17 4.19 25.89 -14.83
CA ILE A 17 2.99 26.52 -15.36
C ILE A 17 3.17 26.50 -16.87
N TYR A 18 2.52 25.57 -17.55
CA TYR A 18 2.58 25.49 -19.00
C TYR A 18 1.76 26.63 -19.57
N ALA A 19 2.41 27.49 -20.36
CA ALA A 19 1.72 28.43 -21.22
C ALA A 19 1.19 27.65 -22.43
N GLU A 20 -0.12 27.69 -22.61
CA GLU A 20 -0.80 27.07 -23.74
C GLU A 20 -1.46 28.15 -24.59
N GLN A 21 -1.56 27.88 -25.90
CA GLN A 21 -2.27 28.72 -26.84
C GLN A 21 -3.30 27.87 -27.58
N VAL A 22 -4.53 28.37 -27.69
CA VAL A 22 -5.58 27.75 -28.49
C VAL A 22 -6.14 28.75 -29.49
N THR A 23 -6.35 28.29 -30.72
CA THR A 23 -7.12 29.04 -31.72
C THR A 23 -8.55 28.50 -31.76
N ILE A 24 -9.52 29.35 -31.49
CA ILE A 24 -10.95 29.00 -31.48
C ILE A 24 -11.59 29.63 -32.71
N TYR A 25 -12.14 28.79 -33.57
CA TYR A 25 -12.90 29.18 -34.74
C TYR A 25 -14.32 29.57 -34.33
N GLN A 26 -14.91 30.53 -35.05
CA GLN A 26 -16.33 30.82 -34.87
C GLN A 26 -17.17 29.55 -35.10
N SER A 27 -18.06 29.24 -34.15
CA SER A 27 -18.96 28.08 -34.22
C SER A 27 -20.24 28.38 -35.00
N GLY A 28 -20.57 29.65 -35.20
CA GLY A 28 -21.75 30.08 -35.94
C GLY A 28 -21.73 31.57 -36.22
N ILE A 29 -22.53 31.98 -37.21
CA ILE A 29 -22.73 33.38 -37.59
C ILE A 29 -24.22 33.63 -37.84
N SER A 30 -24.74 34.71 -37.26
CA SER A 30 -26.09 35.20 -37.47
C SER A 30 -26.02 36.61 -38.02
N THR A 31 -26.40 36.78 -39.28
CA THR A 31 -26.27 38.06 -39.98
C THR A 31 -27.63 38.67 -40.26
N VAL A 32 -27.83 39.89 -39.76
CA VAL A 32 -29.04 40.68 -39.99
C VAL A 32 -28.75 41.78 -41.00
N VAL A 33 -29.64 41.94 -41.97
CA VAL A 33 -29.64 43.08 -42.89
C VAL A 33 -30.81 44.00 -42.55
N ARG A 34 -30.53 45.29 -42.43
CA ARG A 34 -31.55 46.34 -42.40
C ARG A 34 -31.68 46.94 -43.79
N TYR A 35 -32.90 47.04 -44.29
CA TYR A 35 -33.19 47.57 -45.62
C TYR A 35 -34.44 48.45 -45.63
N ILE A 36 -34.70 49.17 -46.72
CA ILE A 36 -35.93 49.92 -46.91
C ILE A 36 -36.88 49.08 -47.77
N ASN A 37 -38.06 48.74 -47.22
CA ASN A 37 -39.06 47.94 -47.94
C ASN A 37 -39.82 48.77 -49.00
N SER A 38 -40.69 48.12 -49.76
CA SER A 38 -41.51 48.76 -50.81
C SER A 38 -42.39 49.92 -50.31
N SER A 39 -42.64 49.99 -49.00
CA SER A 39 -43.42 51.04 -48.35
C SER A 39 -42.55 52.19 -47.80
N GLY A 40 -41.24 52.18 -48.05
CA GLY A 40 -40.31 53.21 -47.57
C GLY A 40 -39.91 53.08 -46.10
N ASN A 41 -40.29 52.00 -45.42
CA ASN A 41 -39.97 51.77 -44.00
C ASN A 41 -38.74 50.88 -43.83
N TYR A 42 -38.03 51.06 -42.72
CA TYR A 42 -36.98 50.12 -42.32
C TYR A 42 -37.57 48.77 -41.96
N ASP A 43 -36.99 47.72 -42.53
CA ASP A 43 -37.32 46.33 -42.26
C ASP A 43 -36.03 45.50 -42.08
N TYR A 44 -36.16 44.29 -41.55
CA TYR A 44 -35.03 43.44 -41.21
C TYR A 44 -35.25 42.00 -41.65
N THR A 45 -34.17 41.35 -42.07
CA THR A 45 -34.18 39.92 -42.40
C THR A 45 -32.82 39.28 -42.15
N TYR A 46 -32.78 37.94 -42.01
CA TYR A 46 -31.52 37.20 -42.02
C TYR A 46 -31.01 37.08 -43.46
N ASN A 47 -29.71 37.26 -43.65
CA ASN A 47 -29.10 37.22 -44.97
C ASN A 47 -27.62 36.82 -44.87
N THR A 48 -27.17 35.93 -45.75
CA THR A 48 -25.80 35.42 -45.77
C THR A 48 -24.91 36.05 -46.85
N LEU A 49 -25.40 37.01 -47.63
CA LEU A 49 -24.65 37.58 -48.77
C LEU A 49 -23.37 38.32 -48.34
N HIS A 50 -23.49 39.16 -47.30
CA HIS A 50 -22.38 39.92 -46.71
C HIS A 50 -22.48 39.83 -45.20
N SER A 51 -21.36 39.95 -44.48
CA SER A 51 -21.35 39.88 -43.01
C SER A 51 -21.50 41.25 -42.37
N ILE A 52 -20.92 42.29 -42.98
CA ILE A 52 -20.92 43.66 -42.47
C ILE A 52 -20.99 44.67 -43.62
N GLY A 53 -21.34 45.92 -43.32
CA GLY A 53 -21.21 47.06 -44.23
C GLY A 53 -22.45 47.35 -45.08
N ARG A 54 -22.31 48.20 -46.09
CA ARG A 54 -23.43 48.64 -46.95
C ARG A 54 -23.19 48.34 -48.43
N HIS A 55 -24.25 47.92 -49.10
CA HIS A 55 -24.33 47.69 -50.54
C HIS A 55 -25.60 48.36 -51.08
N ASP A 56 -25.52 48.82 -52.33
CA ASP A 56 -26.63 49.45 -53.02
C ASP A 56 -26.96 48.61 -54.25
N GLY A 57 -28.21 48.15 -54.34
CA GLY A 57 -28.72 47.58 -55.59
C GLY A 57 -29.03 46.09 -55.60
N ASN A 58 -29.16 45.43 -54.43
CA ASN A 58 -29.94 44.20 -54.16
C ASN A 58 -29.40 43.47 -52.91
N ASN A 59 -30.25 43.17 -51.93
CA ASN A 59 -29.92 42.28 -50.80
C ASN A 59 -30.30 40.81 -51.03
N GLY A 60 -30.72 40.42 -52.22
CA GLY A 60 -31.19 39.08 -52.55
C GLY A 60 -32.68 38.84 -52.26
N ILE A 61 -33.35 39.75 -51.54
CA ILE A 61 -34.80 39.66 -51.22
C ILE A 61 -35.57 40.81 -51.87
N ASN A 62 -35.01 42.02 -51.85
CA ASN A 62 -35.58 43.20 -52.51
C ASN A 62 -34.59 43.80 -53.50
N SER A 63 -34.81 43.53 -54.79
CA SER A 63 -33.93 43.95 -55.90
C SER A 63 -33.92 45.46 -56.18
N GLY A 64 -34.63 46.27 -55.39
CA GLY A 64 -34.65 47.74 -55.49
C GLY A 64 -34.15 48.48 -54.25
N SER A 65 -33.65 47.78 -53.22
CA SER A 65 -33.16 48.46 -52.01
C SER A 65 -31.85 49.22 -52.28
N GLN A 66 -31.83 50.48 -51.85
CA GLN A 66 -30.67 51.38 -51.97
C GLN A 66 -29.96 51.62 -50.63
N ASN A 67 -30.34 50.90 -49.57
CA ASN A 67 -29.84 51.12 -48.21
C ASN A 67 -29.73 49.81 -47.43
N ASP A 68 -29.11 48.80 -48.04
CA ASP A 68 -28.91 47.51 -47.38
C ASP A 68 -27.66 47.57 -46.51
N ILE A 69 -27.83 47.38 -45.20
CA ILE A 69 -26.72 47.41 -44.24
C ILE A 69 -26.71 46.10 -43.47
N TRP A 70 -25.57 45.40 -43.50
CA TRP A 70 -25.35 44.12 -42.81
C TRP A 70 -24.59 44.32 -41.51
N ARG A 71 -24.98 43.52 -40.51
CA ARG A 71 -24.27 43.33 -39.24
C ARG A 71 -24.33 41.85 -38.87
N SER A 72 -23.28 41.33 -38.25
CA SER A 72 -23.21 39.92 -37.87
C SER A 72 -22.93 39.73 -36.39
N GLU A 73 -23.53 38.71 -35.80
CA GLU A 73 -23.12 38.15 -34.50
C GLU A 73 -22.42 36.81 -34.73
N HIS A 74 -21.29 36.62 -34.08
CA HIS A 74 -20.43 35.44 -34.18
C HIS A 74 -20.45 34.72 -32.84
N SER A 75 -20.69 33.41 -32.83
CA SER A 75 -20.61 32.59 -31.63
C SER A 75 -19.28 31.82 -31.57
N PHE A 76 -18.77 31.58 -30.36
CA PHE A 76 -17.55 30.82 -30.12
C PHE A 76 -17.77 29.84 -28.97
N TYR A 77 -17.53 28.56 -29.22
CA TYR A 77 -17.51 27.53 -28.18
C TYR A 77 -16.16 27.52 -27.46
N LEU A 78 -16.18 27.71 -26.14
CA LEU A 78 -14.97 27.84 -25.30
C LEU A 78 -14.57 26.54 -24.60
N GLY A 79 -15.21 25.40 -24.91
CA GLY A 79 -14.95 24.13 -24.22
C GLY A 79 -13.54 23.54 -24.42
N SER A 80 -12.74 24.10 -25.34
CA SER A 80 -11.33 23.75 -25.50
C SER A 80 -10.42 24.40 -24.45
N ILE A 81 -10.91 25.37 -23.68
CA ILE A 81 -10.18 25.99 -22.57
C ILE A 81 -10.58 25.28 -21.27
N PRO A 82 -9.62 24.71 -20.51
CA PRO A 82 -9.91 24.11 -19.20
C PRO A 82 -10.60 25.08 -18.26
N SER A 83 -11.57 24.61 -17.48
CA SER A 83 -12.36 25.47 -16.59
C SER A 83 -11.55 26.14 -15.46
N ASN A 84 -10.39 25.58 -15.12
CA ASN A 84 -9.45 26.16 -14.14
C ASN A 84 -8.35 27.01 -14.80
N ALA A 85 -8.37 27.20 -16.12
CA ALA A 85 -7.37 27.99 -16.82
C ALA A 85 -7.44 29.47 -16.42
N THR A 86 -6.27 30.08 -16.29
CA THR A 86 -6.11 31.53 -16.17
C THR A 86 -5.79 32.09 -17.55
N ILE A 87 -6.70 32.87 -18.13
CA ILE A 87 -6.47 33.52 -19.42
C ILE A 87 -5.42 34.63 -19.23
N THR A 88 -4.27 34.49 -19.89
CA THR A 88 -3.19 35.48 -19.79
C THR A 88 -3.38 36.57 -20.83
N GLN A 89 -3.73 36.19 -22.06
CA GLN A 89 -3.93 37.08 -23.20
C GLN A 89 -5.01 36.56 -24.15
N ALA A 90 -5.68 37.49 -24.84
CA ALA A 90 -6.64 37.17 -25.89
C ALA A 90 -6.45 38.10 -27.08
N GLN A 91 -6.53 37.52 -28.28
CA GLN A 91 -6.40 38.23 -29.55
C GLN A 91 -7.57 37.89 -30.46
N LEU A 92 -8.01 38.87 -31.24
CA LEU A 92 -9.01 38.69 -32.29
C LEU A 92 -8.32 38.75 -33.64
N GLN A 93 -8.44 37.68 -34.42
CA GLN A 93 -7.95 37.61 -35.79
C GLN A 93 -9.13 37.75 -36.75
N PHE A 94 -8.92 38.54 -37.81
CA PHE A 94 -9.93 38.89 -38.79
C PHE A 94 -9.57 38.32 -40.16
N PHE A 95 -10.56 37.74 -40.85
CA PHE A 95 -10.46 37.30 -42.23
C PHE A 95 -11.57 38.01 -43.01
N ILE A 96 -11.19 39.08 -43.71
CA ILE A 96 -12.12 39.96 -44.42
C ILE A 96 -11.91 39.79 -45.91
N SER A 97 -12.99 39.54 -46.65
CA SER A 97 -12.95 39.32 -48.10
C SER A 97 -14.15 39.93 -48.81
N GLY A 98 -14.10 40.02 -50.13
CA GLY A 98 -15.20 40.53 -50.95
C GLY A 98 -15.51 42.02 -50.73
N TYR A 99 -14.55 42.81 -50.22
CA TYR A 99 -14.71 44.24 -49.99
C TYR A 99 -14.21 45.08 -51.18
N GLN A 100 -14.81 46.26 -51.36
CA GLN A 100 -14.43 47.23 -52.40
C GLN A 100 -13.87 48.54 -51.82
N CYS A 101 -13.68 48.59 -50.50
CA CYS A 101 -13.31 49.79 -49.76
C CYS A 101 -12.06 49.53 -48.89
N SER A 102 -10.90 50.04 -49.34
CA SER A 102 -9.62 49.87 -48.64
C SER A 102 -9.48 50.72 -47.37
N THR A 103 -10.28 51.77 -47.23
CA THR A 103 -10.31 52.65 -46.05
C THR A 103 -11.41 52.29 -45.06
N CYS A 104 -12.19 51.24 -45.35
CA CYS A 104 -13.27 50.84 -44.47
C CYS A 104 -12.71 50.19 -43.21
N SER A 105 -13.37 50.45 -42.09
CA SER A 105 -13.07 49.85 -40.80
C SER A 105 -14.32 49.27 -40.17
N LEU A 106 -14.12 48.37 -39.22
CA LEU A 106 -15.19 47.76 -38.43
C LEU A 106 -15.00 48.00 -36.93
N LYS A 107 -16.12 47.81 -36.21
CA LYS A 107 -16.18 47.70 -34.76
C LYS A 107 -16.67 46.30 -34.40
N VAL A 108 -16.08 45.72 -33.35
CA VAL A 108 -16.56 44.49 -32.70
C VAL A 108 -17.01 44.80 -31.28
N THR A 109 -18.15 44.26 -30.87
CA THR A 109 -18.76 44.41 -29.54
C THR A 109 -19.02 43.06 -28.90
N LYS A 110 -19.13 42.99 -27.56
CA LYS A 110 -19.63 41.82 -26.85
C LYS A 110 -21.15 41.84 -26.87
N THR A 111 -21.76 40.72 -27.27
CA THR A 111 -23.23 40.57 -27.30
C THR A 111 -23.66 39.41 -26.40
N THR A 112 -24.95 39.08 -26.43
CA THR A 112 -25.58 38.12 -25.50
C THR A 112 -26.31 36.97 -26.19
N GLY A 113 -26.23 36.84 -27.51
CA GLY A 113 -26.93 35.78 -28.25
C GLY A 113 -28.44 36.02 -28.35
N GLN A 114 -28.86 37.07 -29.05
CA GLN A 114 -30.28 37.49 -29.14
C GLN A 114 -30.89 37.15 -30.52
N TYR A 115 -32.19 36.80 -30.56
CA TYR A 115 -32.79 36.12 -31.72
C TYR A 115 -33.85 36.91 -32.51
N SER A 116 -34.34 38.07 -32.05
CA SER A 116 -35.20 38.90 -32.90
C SER A 116 -34.37 39.92 -33.68
N TYR A 117 -34.75 40.19 -34.93
CA TYR A 117 -33.94 40.97 -35.86
C TYR A 117 -33.55 42.36 -35.33
N GLY A 118 -34.53 43.13 -34.84
CA GLY A 118 -34.30 44.48 -34.32
C GLY A 118 -33.47 44.49 -33.03
N GLN A 119 -33.63 43.48 -32.17
CA GLN A 119 -32.82 43.33 -30.96
C GLN A 119 -31.38 42.98 -31.32
N LEU A 120 -31.16 42.02 -32.22
CA LEU A 120 -29.83 41.64 -32.68
C LEU A 120 -29.11 42.84 -33.32
N TRP A 121 -29.79 43.57 -34.21
CA TRP A 121 -29.30 44.80 -34.84
C TRP A 121 -28.81 45.83 -33.82
N THR A 122 -29.61 46.07 -32.79
CA THR A 122 -29.31 47.03 -31.72
C THR A 122 -28.19 46.54 -30.81
N ASN A 123 -28.20 45.25 -30.45
CA ASN A 123 -27.21 44.63 -29.58
C ASN A 123 -25.82 44.66 -30.22
N ILE A 124 -25.71 44.40 -31.53
CA ILE A 124 -24.42 44.48 -32.23
C ILE A 124 -23.82 45.89 -32.15
N ASN A 125 -24.65 46.94 -32.16
CA ASN A 125 -24.20 48.33 -32.00
C ASN A 125 -24.30 48.85 -30.55
N ASN A 126 -24.01 48.00 -29.58
CA ASN A 126 -23.91 48.43 -28.19
C ASN A 126 -22.57 49.13 -27.89
N THR A 127 -22.40 49.51 -26.62
CA THR A 127 -21.22 50.22 -26.09
C THR A 127 -20.11 49.28 -25.59
N ASN A 128 -20.36 47.97 -25.46
CA ASN A 128 -19.41 46.97 -24.97
C ASN A 128 -18.37 46.62 -26.05
N THR A 129 -17.55 47.61 -26.42
CA THR A 129 -16.60 47.51 -27.53
C THR A 129 -15.42 46.60 -27.18
N ILE A 130 -15.16 45.62 -28.04
CA ILE A 130 -14.00 44.72 -27.97
C ILE A 130 -12.87 45.21 -28.87
N VAL A 131 -13.21 45.67 -30.08
CA VAL A 131 -12.30 46.31 -31.04
C VAL A 131 -13.02 47.51 -31.64
N ALA A 132 -12.43 48.70 -31.51
CA ALA A 132 -13.11 49.95 -31.86
C ALA A 132 -12.98 50.33 -33.33
N SER A 133 -11.84 50.09 -33.98
CA SER A 133 -11.60 50.46 -35.39
C SER A 133 -10.54 49.53 -36.00
N TYR A 134 -10.98 48.49 -36.71
CA TYR A 134 -10.10 47.58 -37.45
C TYR A 134 -10.27 47.80 -38.95
N VAL A 135 -9.19 48.14 -39.65
CA VAL A 135 -9.24 48.41 -41.10
C VAL A 135 -9.37 47.09 -41.87
N TYR A 136 -10.18 47.07 -42.93
CA TYR A 136 -10.54 45.83 -43.65
C TYR A 136 -9.34 45.09 -44.26
N ASN A 137 -8.30 45.82 -44.66
CA ASN A 137 -7.09 45.26 -45.25
C ASN A 137 -5.95 45.00 -44.25
N ALA A 138 -6.20 45.18 -42.95
CA ALA A 138 -5.23 44.84 -41.92
C ALA A 138 -5.09 43.31 -41.79
N THR A 139 -3.90 42.86 -41.42
CA THR A 139 -3.58 41.42 -41.27
C THR A 139 -3.18 41.04 -39.85
N THR A 140 -2.91 42.03 -38.99
CA THR A 140 -2.42 41.81 -37.63
C THR A 140 -3.59 41.47 -36.70
N PRO A 141 -3.50 40.40 -35.89
CA PRO A 141 -4.45 40.14 -34.81
C PRO A 141 -4.46 41.29 -33.79
N VAL A 142 -5.61 41.56 -33.19
CA VAL A 142 -5.77 42.62 -32.19
C VAL A 142 -5.74 42.01 -30.80
N VAL A 143 -4.70 42.31 -30.02
CA VAL A 143 -4.66 42.00 -28.58
C VAL A 143 -5.65 42.92 -27.85
N SER A 144 -6.58 42.36 -27.09
CA SER A 144 -7.64 43.14 -26.43
C SER A 144 -7.91 42.66 -25.00
N THR A 145 -7.72 43.55 -24.03
CA THR A 145 -8.09 43.30 -22.62
C THR A 145 -9.59 43.08 -22.49
N ALA A 146 -10.41 43.84 -23.22
CA ALA A 146 -11.86 43.66 -23.22
C ALA A 146 -12.27 42.29 -23.77
N LEU A 147 -11.55 41.77 -24.78
CA LEU A 147 -11.77 40.40 -25.27
C LEU A 147 -11.41 39.36 -24.21
N LYS A 148 -10.26 39.53 -23.55
CA LYS A 148 -9.84 38.64 -22.47
C LYS A 148 -10.89 38.59 -21.35
N ASP A 149 -11.36 39.74 -20.89
CA ASP A 149 -12.40 39.81 -19.85
C ASP A 149 -13.72 39.21 -20.34
N ALA A 150 -14.05 39.40 -21.62
CA ALA A 150 -15.22 38.81 -22.25
C ALA A 150 -15.16 37.27 -22.25
N ILE A 151 -14.01 36.69 -22.60
CA ILE A 151 -13.76 35.24 -22.58
C ILE A 151 -13.87 34.72 -21.16
N ILE A 152 -13.18 35.34 -20.18
CA ILE A 152 -13.23 34.93 -18.76
C ILE A 152 -14.68 34.86 -18.26
N ALA A 153 -15.47 35.91 -18.53
CA ALA A 153 -16.87 35.95 -18.12
C ALA A 153 -17.76 34.91 -18.84
N SER A 154 -17.33 34.41 -20.00
CA SER A 154 -18.05 33.42 -20.82
C SER A 154 -17.57 31.98 -20.63
N LEU A 155 -16.49 31.73 -19.89
CA LEU A 155 -16.01 30.37 -19.61
C LEU A 155 -17.05 29.54 -18.83
N THR A 156 -17.84 30.17 -17.96
CA THR A 156 -18.88 29.49 -17.17
C THR A 156 -20.07 29.03 -18.01
N THR A 157 -20.43 29.79 -19.05
CA THR A 157 -21.50 29.43 -19.99
C THR A 157 -20.99 28.56 -21.15
N GLY A 158 -19.68 28.49 -21.35
CA GLY A 158 -19.03 27.73 -22.42
C GLY A 158 -19.19 28.33 -23.83
N THR A 159 -19.89 29.46 -23.97
CA THR A 159 -20.11 30.14 -25.26
C THR A 159 -19.99 31.66 -25.11
N MET A 160 -19.28 32.29 -26.05
CA MET A 160 -19.17 33.74 -26.18
C MET A 160 -19.80 34.22 -27.49
N TYR A 161 -20.39 35.42 -27.46
CA TYR A 161 -20.97 36.07 -28.63
C TYR A 161 -20.31 37.43 -28.89
N LEU A 162 -19.94 37.69 -30.14
CA LEU A 162 -19.34 38.96 -30.60
C LEU A 162 -20.15 39.53 -31.76
N GLY A 163 -20.54 40.81 -31.67
CA GLY A 163 -21.20 41.54 -32.75
C GLY A 163 -20.20 42.33 -33.60
N SER A 164 -20.36 42.33 -34.91
CA SER A 164 -19.50 43.03 -35.87
C SER A 164 -20.32 43.96 -36.75
N LEU A 165 -19.84 45.20 -36.94
CA LEU A 165 -20.45 46.19 -37.83
C LEU A 165 -19.39 47.04 -38.53
N SER A 166 -19.70 47.54 -39.73
CA SER A 166 -18.85 48.53 -40.40
C SER A 166 -18.97 49.89 -39.72
N LEU A 167 -17.89 50.63 -39.60
CA LEU A 167 -17.94 52.03 -39.16
C LEU A 167 -18.36 52.98 -40.28
N VAL A 168 -18.44 52.49 -41.52
CA VAL A 168 -18.74 53.28 -42.72
C VAL A 168 -20.08 52.88 -43.35
N GLU A 169 -21.07 52.51 -42.53
CA GLU A 169 -22.41 52.07 -42.97
C GLU A 169 -23.17 53.12 -43.82
N GLY A 170 -22.74 54.39 -43.78
CA GLY A 170 -23.30 55.45 -44.62
C GLY A 170 -22.79 55.44 -46.06
N SER A 171 -21.70 54.73 -46.37
CA SER A 171 -21.08 54.70 -47.71
C SER A 171 -21.37 53.39 -48.43
N ASN A 172 -21.74 53.50 -49.70
CA ASN A 172 -21.94 52.36 -50.60
C ASN A 172 -20.64 51.58 -50.77
N ASN A 173 -20.77 50.29 -51.07
CA ASN A 173 -19.64 49.39 -51.32
C ASN A 173 -18.69 49.21 -50.12
N SER A 174 -19.19 49.48 -48.91
CA SER A 174 -18.50 49.18 -47.65
C SER A 174 -18.77 47.77 -47.15
N TYR A 175 -19.51 46.96 -47.91
CA TYR A 175 -19.83 45.57 -47.57
C TYR A 175 -18.60 44.67 -47.60
N ALA A 176 -18.61 43.62 -46.77
CA ALA A 176 -17.59 42.58 -46.77
C ALA A 176 -18.11 41.28 -46.15
N SER A 177 -17.49 40.16 -46.51
CA SER A 177 -17.59 38.90 -45.78
C SER A 177 -16.55 38.87 -44.66
N LEU A 178 -16.95 38.41 -43.47
CA LEU A 178 -16.12 38.43 -42.26
C LEU A 178 -16.14 37.07 -41.57
N GLU A 179 -14.95 36.53 -41.33
CA GLU A 179 -14.71 35.45 -40.36
C GLU A 179 -13.84 36.00 -39.22
N LEU A 180 -14.19 35.60 -38.00
CA LEU A 180 -13.43 35.89 -36.79
C LEU A 180 -12.84 34.61 -36.19
N ARG A 181 -11.62 34.72 -35.64
CA ARG A 181 -10.99 33.67 -34.82
C ARG A 181 -10.45 34.27 -33.53
N LEU A 182 -10.58 33.53 -32.44
CA LEU A 182 -9.96 33.87 -31.17
C LEU A 182 -8.61 33.17 -31.08
N ILE A 183 -7.59 33.88 -30.64
CA ILE A 183 -6.31 33.30 -30.23
C ILE A 183 -6.21 33.57 -28.73
N VAL A 184 -6.23 32.52 -27.92
CA VAL A 184 -6.29 32.62 -26.47
C VAL A 184 -5.06 31.97 -25.88
N ASP A 185 -4.26 32.78 -25.19
CA ASP A 185 -3.14 32.31 -24.39
C ASP A 185 -3.64 32.13 -22.95
N TYR A 186 -3.35 30.98 -22.36
CA TYR A 186 -3.75 30.67 -21.00
C TYR A 186 -2.73 29.80 -20.29
N THR A 187 -2.82 29.79 -18.96
CA THR A 187 -2.05 28.89 -18.11
C THR A 187 -3.01 28.05 -17.30
N VAL A 188 -2.79 26.74 -17.22
CA VAL A 188 -3.55 25.87 -16.33
C VAL A 188 -2.80 25.77 -15.01
N PRO A 189 -3.36 26.24 -13.88
CA PRO A 189 -2.78 26.01 -12.57
C PRO A 189 -2.60 24.50 -12.39
N PRO A 190 -1.43 24.03 -11.94
CA PRO A 190 -1.24 22.61 -11.71
C PRO A 190 -2.29 22.10 -10.73
N SER A 191 -3.06 21.07 -11.10
CA SER A 191 -4.04 20.49 -10.18
C SER A 191 -3.30 19.91 -8.97
N ILE A 192 -3.58 20.44 -7.78
CA ILE A 192 -3.02 19.92 -6.53
C ILE A 192 -4.04 18.97 -5.91
N VAL A 193 -3.57 17.78 -5.52
CA VAL A 193 -4.36 16.78 -4.81
C VAL A 193 -3.79 16.56 -3.42
N ASN A 194 -4.68 16.27 -2.46
CA ASN A 194 -4.30 15.87 -1.12
C ASN A 194 -4.16 14.34 -1.08
N ILE A 195 -3.03 13.84 -0.61
CA ILE A 195 -2.73 12.41 -0.49
C ILE A 195 -2.41 12.12 0.97
N THR A 196 -2.81 10.96 1.47
CA THR A 196 -2.47 10.52 2.82
C THR A 196 -1.58 9.29 2.76
N ALA A 197 -0.46 9.30 3.51
CA ALA A 197 0.38 8.13 3.75
C ALA A 197 0.07 7.51 5.12
N ASP A 198 0.02 6.19 5.19
CA ASP A 198 -0.31 5.46 6.42
C ASP A 198 0.43 4.10 6.54
N ASN A 199 0.44 3.56 7.76
CA ASN A 199 0.94 2.22 8.10
C ASN A 199 -0.16 1.44 8.83
N ASN A 200 -0.14 0.11 8.70
CA ASN A 200 -1.16 -0.78 9.27
C ASN A 200 -0.95 -1.18 10.76
N PHE A 201 -0.16 -0.43 11.54
CA PHE A 201 0.15 -0.76 12.93
C PHE A 201 0.34 0.48 13.79
N THR A 202 0.29 0.32 15.12
CA THR A 202 0.64 1.36 16.10
C THR A 202 2.07 1.13 16.59
N ALA A 203 2.92 2.15 16.55
CA ALA A 203 4.32 2.06 16.97
C ALA A 203 4.48 1.77 18.47
N SER A 204 5.68 1.34 18.87
CA SER A 204 5.99 0.91 20.25
C SER A 204 5.64 1.90 21.35
N ASP A 205 5.65 3.20 21.08
CA ASP A 205 5.28 4.25 22.04
C ASP A 205 3.76 4.48 22.17
N GLY A 206 2.96 3.85 21.30
CA GLY A 206 1.52 4.04 21.26
C GLY A 206 1.07 5.41 20.72
N ALA A 207 1.98 6.28 20.28
CA ALA A 207 1.69 7.67 19.95
C ALA A 207 1.50 7.91 18.44
N ASN A 208 1.99 7.00 17.60
CA ASN A 208 1.98 7.12 16.16
C ASN A 208 1.84 5.75 15.47
N ARG A 209 1.76 5.73 14.14
CA ARG A 209 1.72 4.52 13.30
C ARG A 209 3.09 4.20 12.70
N GLY A 210 4.17 4.55 13.39
CA GLY A 210 5.54 4.38 12.92
C GLY A 210 5.95 5.48 11.94
N THR A 211 6.90 5.14 11.08
CA THR A 211 7.53 6.06 10.13
C THR A 211 7.47 5.52 8.70
N MET A 212 7.50 6.43 7.73
CA MET A 212 7.60 6.15 6.29
C MET A 212 8.54 7.16 5.64
N VAL A 213 9.13 6.81 4.50
CA VAL A 213 9.90 7.75 3.67
C VAL A 213 8.98 8.24 2.55
N ILE A 214 8.75 9.55 2.49
CA ILE A 214 7.93 10.21 1.45
C ILE A 214 8.85 11.15 0.68
N ASP A 215 9.05 10.88 -0.60
CA ASP A 215 9.98 11.60 -1.49
C ASP A 215 11.38 11.76 -0.86
N GLY A 216 11.90 10.67 -0.27
CA GLY A 216 13.22 10.64 0.38
C GLY A 216 13.26 11.21 1.80
N VAL A 217 12.16 11.75 2.33
CA VAL A 217 12.10 12.34 3.67
C VAL A 217 11.40 11.41 4.65
N ASN A 218 12.05 11.07 5.76
CA ASN A 218 11.42 10.32 6.85
C ASN A 218 10.32 11.16 7.53
N ARG A 219 9.12 10.58 7.65
CA ARG A 219 7.93 11.17 8.28
C ARG A 219 7.37 10.22 9.31
N THR A 220 7.06 10.74 10.50
CA THR A 220 6.27 10.03 11.51
C THR A 220 4.79 10.10 11.14
N ILE A 221 4.11 8.97 11.13
CA ILE A 221 2.71 8.85 10.71
C ILE A 221 1.79 9.04 11.93
N PRO A 222 0.94 10.07 11.98
CA PRO A 222 0.05 10.32 13.11
C PRO A 222 -0.87 9.13 13.40
N LEU A 223 -1.19 8.92 14.68
CA LEU A 223 -2.20 7.91 15.07
C LEU A 223 -3.61 8.33 14.66
N THR A 224 -3.89 9.63 14.66
CA THR A 224 -5.18 10.22 14.31
C THR A 224 -5.50 10.02 12.83
N PRO A 225 -6.68 9.48 12.49
CA PRO A 225 -7.12 9.38 11.10
C PRO A 225 -7.08 10.74 10.39
N PRO A 226 -6.75 10.78 9.09
CA PRO A 226 -6.54 9.62 8.21
C PRO A 226 -5.08 9.10 8.14
N GLY A 227 -4.13 9.73 8.85
CA GLY A 227 -2.69 9.47 8.72
C GLY A 227 -1.90 10.75 8.41
N TYR A 228 -0.77 10.65 7.70
CA TYR A 228 0.03 11.82 7.31
C TYR A 228 -0.43 12.37 5.96
N THR A 229 -1.14 13.50 5.96
CA THR A 229 -1.64 14.14 4.74
C THR A 229 -0.66 15.17 4.20
N PHE A 230 -0.43 15.16 2.89
CA PHE A 230 0.41 16.11 2.16
C PHE A 230 -0.18 16.41 0.78
N GLN A 231 0.33 17.45 0.14
CA GLN A 231 -0.15 17.91 -1.17
C GLN A 231 0.84 17.54 -2.27
N LYS A 232 0.31 17.18 -3.43
CA LYS A 232 1.09 16.87 -4.62
C LYS A 232 0.40 17.36 -5.88
N THR A 233 1.17 17.87 -6.83
CA THR A 233 0.67 18.26 -8.14
C THR A 233 0.46 17.03 -9.03
N VAL A 234 -0.69 16.95 -9.69
CA VAL A 234 -0.99 15.92 -10.71
C VAL A 234 0.09 15.92 -11.79
N GLY A 235 0.54 14.72 -12.18
CA GLY A 235 1.61 14.47 -13.13
C GLY A 235 3.02 14.43 -12.51
N GLN A 236 3.23 14.98 -11.31
CA GLN A 236 4.52 14.84 -10.64
C GLN A 236 4.66 13.41 -10.06
N ASN A 237 5.87 12.86 -10.11
CA ASN A 237 6.17 11.58 -9.45
C ASN A 237 6.12 11.74 -7.93
N LEU A 238 5.54 10.74 -7.26
CA LEU A 238 5.56 10.53 -5.83
C LEU A 238 6.26 9.20 -5.55
N THR A 239 7.17 9.18 -4.59
CA THR A 239 7.83 7.96 -4.10
C THR A 239 7.52 7.75 -2.63
N LEU A 240 6.90 6.60 -2.32
CA LEU A 240 6.62 6.14 -0.97
C LEU A 240 7.51 4.94 -0.66
N SER A 241 8.16 4.91 0.50
CA SER A 241 8.88 3.73 0.97
C SER A 241 8.53 3.42 2.42
N ALA A 242 8.21 2.16 2.68
CA ALA A 242 7.98 1.70 4.05
C ALA A 242 9.32 1.69 4.80
N ASN A 243 9.40 2.40 5.92
CA ASN A 243 10.56 2.26 6.80
C ASN A 243 10.44 0.92 7.52
N SER A 244 11.43 0.03 7.41
CA SER A 244 11.38 -1.32 7.97
C SER A 244 12.79 -1.81 8.24
N PRO A 245 13.07 -2.48 9.38
CA PRO A 245 12.10 -2.90 10.41
C PRO A 245 11.66 -1.77 11.36
N GLN A 246 10.51 -1.93 12.01
CA GLN A 246 10.00 -1.08 13.09
C GLN A 246 9.41 -1.93 14.23
N ASN A 247 9.14 -1.39 15.41
CA ASN A 247 8.48 -2.12 16.49
C ASN A 247 7.06 -1.59 16.73
N ASP A 248 6.10 -2.48 16.94
CA ASP A 248 4.74 -2.12 17.31
C ASP A 248 4.54 -2.03 18.84
N ASN A 249 3.40 -1.51 19.28
CA ASN A 249 3.02 -1.38 20.70
C ASN A 249 2.71 -2.72 21.39
N GLN A 250 2.82 -3.84 20.68
CA GLN A 250 2.66 -5.19 21.23
C GLN A 250 4.02 -5.89 21.37
N GLY A 251 5.13 -5.20 21.06
CA GLY A 251 6.47 -5.77 21.15
C GLY A 251 6.86 -6.66 19.96
N HIS A 252 6.11 -6.62 18.85
CA HIS A 252 6.50 -7.29 17.62
C HIS A 252 7.34 -6.37 16.74
N GLN A 253 8.30 -6.97 16.03
CA GLN A 253 8.94 -6.30 14.92
C GLN A 253 7.99 -6.34 13.71
N ARG A 254 7.76 -5.20 13.07
CA ARG A 254 7.04 -5.01 11.81
C ARG A 254 8.05 -4.90 10.68
N ILE A 255 7.95 -5.77 9.69
CA ILE A 255 8.89 -5.83 8.57
C ILE A 255 8.17 -5.72 7.22
N TRP A 256 8.91 -5.26 6.21
CA TRP A 256 8.56 -5.46 4.81
C TRP A 256 8.98 -6.87 4.39
N TYR A 257 8.02 -7.79 4.34
CA TYR A 257 8.28 -9.18 3.98
C TYR A 257 8.08 -9.42 2.48
N THR A 258 9.06 -10.03 1.81
CA THR A 258 9.06 -10.29 0.36
C THR A 258 8.84 -11.76 0.00
N GLY A 259 8.48 -12.62 0.96
CA GLY A 259 8.22 -14.03 0.68
C GLY A 259 6.92 -14.25 -0.08
N LEU A 260 6.75 -15.48 -0.60
CA LEU A 260 5.63 -15.81 -1.49
C LEU A 260 4.27 -15.85 -0.79
N THR A 261 4.25 -16.19 0.50
CA THR A 261 3.02 -16.36 1.26
C THR A 261 2.80 -15.16 2.18
N PHE A 262 1.71 -14.44 1.94
CA PHE A 262 1.37 -13.21 2.67
C PHE A 262 2.49 -12.15 2.70
N PRO A 263 3.03 -11.73 1.53
CA PRO A 263 3.98 -10.62 1.47
C PRO A 263 3.38 -9.32 2.00
N SER A 264 4.26 -8.39 2.37
CA SER A 264 3.89 -6.99 2.54
C SER A 264 3.45 -6.37 1.21
N ASP A 265 2.50 -5.46 1.26
CA ASP A 265 2.01 -4.76 0.08
C ASP A 265 1.69 -3.28 0.35
N TRP A 266 1.66 -2.50 -0.74
CA TRP A 266 1.07 -1.17 -0.76
C TRP A 266 -0.39 -1.26 -1.17
N ARG A 267 -1.25 -0.52 -0.47
CA ARG A 267 -2.67 -0.39 -0.81
C ARG A 267 -3.12 1.05 -0.92
N ARG A 268 -3.98 1.36 -1.90
CA ARG A 268 -4.67 2.64 -2.06
C ARG A 268 -6.14 2.46 -1.70
N ASN A 269 -6.59 3.01 -0.58
CA ASN A 269 -7.93 2.77 -0.04
C ASN A 269 -8.31 1.27 0.02
N GLY A 270 -7.35 0.42 0.37
CA GLY A 270 -7.54 -1.04 0.44
C GLY A 270 -7.28 -1.82 -0.85
N GLU A 271 -7.19 -1.15 -2.02
CA GLU A 271 -6.82 -1.78 -3.29
C GLU A 271 -5.31 -2.00 -3.39
N PHE A 272 -4.89 -3.20 -3.78
CA PHE A 272 -3.48 -3.53 -4.03
C PHE A 272 -2.83 -2.61 -5.09
N LYS A 273 -1.57 -2.23 -4.87
CA LYS A 273 -0.74 -1.46 -5.82
C LYS A 273 0.64 -2.04 -6.10
N SER A 274 1.37 -2.54 -5.09
CA SER A 274 2.75 -2.99 -5.27
C SER A 274 3.22 -3.93 -4.15
N TYR A 275 4.11 -4.89 -4.48
CA TYR A 275 4.87 -5.69 -3.51
C TYR A 275 6.26 -5.11 -3.18
N ASN A 276 6.68 -4.06 -3.90
CA ASN A 276 7.99 -3.43 -3.67
C ASN A 276 7.93 -2.54 -2.42
N GLN A 277 8.96 -2.61 -1.58
CA GLN A 277 9.07 -1.76 -0.39
C GLN A 277 8.99 -0.27 -0.72
N THR A 278 9.57 0.10 -1.85
CA THR A 278 9.44 1.42 -2.46
C THR A 278 8.46 1.36 -3.62
N TYR A 279 7.47 2.26 -3.60
CA TYR A 279 6.45 2.42 -4.62
C TYR A 279 6.49 3.84 -5.18
N SER A 280 6.83 3.95 -6.47
CA SER A 280 6.92 5.21 -7.20
C SER A 280 5.87 5.25 -8.31
N PHE A 281 5.13 6.35 -8.41
CA PHE A 281 4.09 6.52 -9.42
C PHE A 281 3.86 8.01 -9.76
N PRO A 282 3.40 8.33 -10.99
CA PRO A 282 2.93 9.67 -11.31
C PRO A 282 1.58 9.93 -10.62
N VAL A 283 1.46 11.05 -9.92
CA VAL A 283 0.21 11.41 -9.22
C VAL A 283 -0.90 11.71 -10.23
N ALA A 284 -2.08 11.16 -10.02
CA ALA A 284 -3.26 11.37 -10.87
C ALA A 284 -4.34 12.20 -10.15
N ALA A 285 -5.28 12.77 -10.90
CA ALA A 285 -6.34 13.61 -10.32
C ALA A 285 -7.25 12.83 -9.34
N ASP A 286 -7.44 11.53 -9.58
CA ASP A 286 -8.24 10.65 -8.72
C ASP A 286 -7.53 10.29 -7.41
N ASP A 287 -6.25 10.64 -7.23
CA ASP A 287 -5.52 10.48 -5.95
C ASP A 287 -5.99 11.43 -4.85
N ASN A 288 -6.79 12.45 -5.19
CA ASN A 288 -7.30 13.38 -4.20
C ASN A 288 -8.13 12.68 -3.11
N GLY A 289 -7.71 12.84 -1.86
CA GLY A 289 -8.33 12.22 -0.70
C GLY A 289 -8.04 10.73 -0.53
N LYS A 290 -7.09 10.15 -1.28
CA LYS A 290 -6.75 8.73 -1.17
C LYS A 290 -5.67 8.48 -0.11
N ILE A 291 -5.79 7.32 0.55
CA ILE A 291 -4.86 6.82 1.56
C ILE A 291 -4.01 5.73 0.94
N TYR A 292 -2.70 5.92 0.96
CA TYR A 292 -1.68 4.94 0.59
C TYR A 292 -1.10 4.32 1.86
N MET A 293 -1.46 3.07 2.11
CA MET A 293 -1.08 2.32 3.30
C MET A 293 0.01 1.30 2.97
N ALA A 294 1.08 1.30 3.75
CA ALA A 294 2.06 0.21 3.77
C ALA A 294 1.61 -0.88 4.75
N ASN A 295 1.40 -2.10 4.25
CA ASN A 295 1.00 -3.25 5.06
C ASN A 295 2.22 -4.06 5.48
N LEU A 296 2.88 -3.62 6.55
CA LEU A 296 3.97 -4.36 7.15
C LEU A 296 3.44 -5.59 7.89
N ARG A 297 4.26 -6.64 7.94
CA ARG A 297 3.91 -7.91 8.58
C ARG A 297 4.57 -8.02 9.94
N LYS A 298 3.88 -8.61 10.92
CA LYS A 298 4.52 -9.00 12.19
C LYS A 298 5.57 -10.07 11.91
N ASN A 299 6.72 -9.93 12.56
CA ASN A 299 7.80 -10.89 12.56
C ASN A 299 7.92 -11.45 13.98
N PHE A 300 7.45 -12.67 14.18
CA PHE A 300 7.41 -13.31 15.49
C PHE A 300 8.78 -13.83 15.87
N LYS A 301 9.26 -13.39 17.04
CA LYS A 301 10.49 -13.90 17.64
C LYS A 301 10.23 -15.26 18.26
N ILE A 302 10.96 -16.27 17.80
CA ILE A 302 10.91 -17.63 18.33
C ILE A 302 12.23 -17.94 19.00
N ASP A 303 12.25 -17.89 20.33
CA ASP A 303 13.42 -18.22 21.14
C ASP A 303 13.37 -19.67 21.63
N GLN A 304 14.53 -20.20 21.99
CA GLN A 304 14.62 -21.48 22.67
C GLN A 304 15.28 -21.31 24.05
N THR A 305 14.77 -22.04 25.04
CA THR A 305 15.45 -22.25 26.31
C THR A 305 15.92 -23.69 26.36
N HIS A 306 17.23 -23.91 26.40
CA HIS A 306 17.78 -25.25 26.56
C HIS A 306 17.86 -25.56 28.07
N LYS A 307 16.95 -26.41 28.54
CA LYS A 307 16.91 -26.92 29.91
C LYS A 307 17.88 -28.07 30.05
N THR A 308 18.93 -27.88 30.84
CA THR A 308 19.93 -28.91 31.10
C THR A 308 19.75 -29.48 32.50
N GLU A 309 20.07 -30.74 32.68
CA GLU A 309 19.88 -31.45 33.95
C GLU A 309 20.64 -30.83 35.14
N PHE A 310 21.87 -30.34 34.92
CA PHE A 310 22.74 -29.86 36.00
C PHE A 310 23.23 -28.42 35.83
N ASP A 311 23.13 -27.83 34.64
CA ASP A 311 23.68 -26.50 34.33
C ASP A 311 22.56 -25.46 34.09
N GLY A 312 21.35 -25.75 34.60
CA GLY A 312 20.19 -24.85 34.57
C GLY A 312 19.64 -24.56 33.18
N ASN A 313 18.89 -23.46 33.08
CA ASN A 313 18.25 -23.00 31.84
C ASN A 313 19.20 -22.10 31.05
N GLN A 314 19.50 -22.48 29.82
CA GLN A 314 20.25 -21.66 28.87
C GLN A 314 19.24 -20.95 27.96
N THR A 315 18.96 -19.67 28.22
CA THR A 315 17.93 -18.90 27.50
C THR A 315 18.46 -18.31 26.19
N GLN A 316 17.53 -17.85 25.32
CA GLN A 316 17.82 -17.18 24.05
C GLN A 316 18.77 -17.96 23.13
N GLN A 317 18.58 -19.28 23.07
CA GLN A 317 19.30 -20.14 22.17
C GLN A 317 18.56 -20.19 20.83
N ASN A 318 19.30 -20.19 19.72
CA ASN A 318 18.78 -20.40 18.37
C ASN A 318 17.52 -19.58 18.03
N THR A 319 17.57 -18.26 18.27
CA THR A 319 16.48 -17.35 17.92
C THR A 319 16.17 -17.41 16.42
N ALA A 320 14.94 -17.77 16.11
CA ALA A 320 14.38 -17.70 14.77
C ALA A 320 13.35 -16.58 14.68
N TRP A 321 13.06 -16.13 13.46
CA TRP A 321 12.05 -15.13 13.17
C TRP A 321 11.12 -15.67 12.11
N ILE A 322 9.82 -15.72 12.41
CA ILE A 322 8.80 -16.25 11.51
C ILE A 322 7.72 -15.20 11.32
N VAL A 323 7.48 -14.85 10.06
CA VAL A 323 6.47 -13.85 9.70
C VAL A 323 5.07 -14.38 9.97
N GLU A 324 4.17 -13.52 10.42
CA GLU A 324 2.79 -13.91 10.73
C GLU A 324 2.11 -14.63 9.55
N GLN A 325 1.32 -15.65 9.89
CA GLN A 325 0.63 -16.55 8.97
C GLN A 325 1.55 -17.40 8.08
N ASN A 326 2.87 -17.36 8.30
CA ASN A 326 3.81 -18.28 7.67
C ASN A 326 4.21 -19.41 8.64
N SER A 327 4.58 -20.54 8.05
CA SER A 327 5.27 -21.61 8.77
C SER A 327 6.78 -21.47 8.63
N GLY A 328 7.52 -21.93 9.63
CA GLY A 328 8.98 -21.99 9.59
C GLY A 328 9.53 -23.12 10.45
N ASN A 329 10.72 -23.58 10.10
CA ASN A 329 11.43 -24.58 10.87
C ASN A 329 12.27 -23.93 11.97
N ILE A 330 12.12 -24.43 13.19
CA ILE A 330 13.09 -24.24 14.26
C ILE A 330 13.91 -25.51 14.43
N SER A 331 15.16 -25.35 14.84
CA SER A 331 16.05 -26.49 15.08
C SER A 331 16.97 -26.26 16.28
N THR A 332 17.45 -27.37 16.82
CA THR A 332 18.43 -27.44 17.90
C THR A 332 19.46 -28.52 17.59
N GLN A 333 20.50 -28.65 18.40
CA GLN A 333 21.58 -29.61 18.17
C GLN A 333 21.22 -30.98 18.78
N SER A 334 21.71 -32.08 18.22
CA SER A 334 21.53 -33.41 18.82
C SER A 334 22.31 -33.60 20.13
N SER A 335 23.36 -32.80 20.33
CA SER A 335 24.18 -32.79 21.54
C SER A 335 24.78 -31.41 21.81
N ARG A 336 25.10 -31.11 23.08
CA ARG A 336 25.75 -29.86 23.50
C ARG A 336 26.74 -30.09 24.62
N LEU A 337 27.94 -29.51 24.48
CA LEU A 337 28.94 -29.45 25.54
C LEU A 337 28.73 -28.19 26.38
N ILE A 338 28.36 -28.33 27.65
CA ILE A 338 28.15 -27.22 28.59
C ILE A 338 28.92 -27.53 29.87
N ASN A 339 29.82 -26.63 30.29
CA ASN A 339 30.65 -26.80 31.48
C ASN A 339 31.36 -28.18 31.54
N GLY A 340 31.84 -28.66 30.39
CA GLY A 340 32.52 -29.96 30.27
C GLY A 340 31.60 -31.18 30.22
N LYS A 341 30.28 -31.03 30.36
CA LYS A 341 29.31 -32.13 30.27
C LYS A 341 28.68 -32.18 28.88
N ASN A 342 28.70 -33.36 28.25
CA ASN A 342 28.11 -33.57 26.93
C ASN A 342 26.65 -34.02 27.06
N TYR A 343 25.73 -33.08 26.96
CA TYR A 343 24.30 -33.33 26.99
C TYR A 343 23.77 -33.82 25.65
N LEU A 344 22.81 -34.74 25.67
CA LEU A 344 22.08 -35.21 24.49
C LEU A 344 20.67 -34.61 24.46
N PHE A 345 20.20 -34.28 23.26
CA PHE A 345 18.82 -33.85 23.05
C PHE A 345 17.86 -34.97 23.45
N ALA A 346 16.92 -34.66 24.34
CA ALA A 346 15.92 -35.60 24.83
C ALA A 346 14.50 -35.29 24.36
N GLY A 347 14.31 -34.18 23.66
CA GLY A 347 13.01 -33.77 23.13
C GLY A 347 12.71 -32.28 23.34
N TRP A 348 11.62 -31.85 22.74
CA TRP A 348 10.98 -30.58 23.10
C TRP A 348 10.04 -30.84 24.26
N GLU A 349 10.04 -29.98 25.28
CA GLU A 349 9.27 -30.23 26.51
C GLU A 349 7.76 -30.34 26.26
N ASP A 350 7.24 -29.59 25.29
CA ASP A 350 5.83 -29.66 24.87
C ASP A 350 5.53 -30.90 24.02
N ASN A 351 6.52 -31.50 23.38
CA ASN A 351 6.36 -32.70 22.57
C ASN A 351 7.68 -33.46 22.39
N LEU A 352 7.88 -34.46 23.26
CA LEU A 352 9.05 -35.32 23.25
C LEU A 352 9.14 -36.23 22.00
N SER A 353 8.06 -36.39 21.24
CA SER A 353 8.08 -37.26 20.04
C SER A 353 8.89 -36.66 18.89
N LEU A 354 9.02 -35.32 18.86
CA LEU A 354 9.68 -34.57 17.79
C LEU A 354 11.21 -34.71 17.84
N GLY A 355 11.84 -34.70 16.66
CA GLY A 355 13.30 -34.68 16.53
C GLY A 355 13.90 -33.30 16.81
N THR A 356 15.17 -33.12 16.46
CA THR A 356 15.91 -31.85 16.68
C THR A 356 15.41 -30.68 15.84
N SER A 357 14.53 -30.92 14.87
CA SER A 357 13.85 -29.87 14.12
C SER A 357 12.34 -30.08 14.12
N ARG A 358 11.60 -28.97 14.09
CA ARG A 358 10.14 -28.95 13.95
C ARG A 358 9.69 -27.75 13.15
N ASN A 359 8.64 -27.96 12.36
CA ASN A 359 7.93 -26.89 11.66
C ASN A 359 6.85 -26.31 12.57
N ILE A 360 6.73 -24.99 12.62
CA ILE A 360 5.75 -24.28 13.45
C ILE A 360 5.09 -23.15 12.66
N THR A 361 3.87 -22.81 13.02
CA THR A 361 3.15 -21.62 12.54
C THR A 361 2.78 -20.77 13.75
N PRO A 362 3.68 -19.87 14.20
CA PRO A 362 3.42 -19.06 15.38
C PRO A 362 2.32 -18.01 15.11
N ASN A 363 1.56 -17.70 16.15
CA ASN A 363 0.58 -16.60 16.19
C ASN A 363 1.04 -15.43 17.08
N ASP A 364 2.16 -15.58 17.79
CA ASP A 364 2.79 -14.58 18.66
C ASP A 364 4.29 -14.94 18.84
N ASN A 365 5.05 -14.03 19.44
CA ASN A 365 6.37 -14.32 19.99
C ASN A 365 6.27 -15.51 20.96
N LYS A 366 7.21 -16.47 20.86
CA LYS A 366 7.13 -17.70 21.64
C LYS A 366 8.51 -18.21 22.05
N VAL A 367 8.57 -18.82 23.24
CA VAL A 367 9.73 -19.56 23.71
C VAL A 367 9.42 -21.05 23.68
N TYR A 368 10.33 -21.85 23.13
CA TYR A 368 10.27 -23.30 23.18
C TYR A 368 11.34 -23.85 24.12
N ASP A 369 10.92 -24.74 25.01
CA ASP A 369 11.82 -25.38 25.96
C ASP A 369 12.35 -26.68 25.36
N VAL A 370 13.67 -26.79 25.28
CA VAL A 370 14.40 -27.96 24.76
C VAL A 370 15.05 -28.69 25.92
N LEU A 371 14.81 -29.98 26.03
CA LEU A 371 15.36 -30.80 27.10
C LEU A 371 16.68 -31.45 26.66
N TYR A 372 17.70 -31.27 27.48
CA TYR A 372 19.04 -31.83 27.29
C TYR A 372 19.42 -32.68 28.50
N LYS A 373 19.58 -33.99 28.28
CA LYS A 373 19.90 -34.99 29.31
C LYS A 373 21.38 -35.33 29.28
N TYR A 374 22.02 -35.43 30.46
CA TYR A 374 23.38 -35.93 30.53
C TYR A 374 23.37 -37.45 30.76
N PRO A 375 23.83 -38.28 29.81
CA PRO A 375 23.73 -39.73 29.93
C PRO A 375 24.45 -40.27 31.16
N HIS A 376 23.88 -41.27 31.83
CA HIS A 376 24.43 -41.98 32.98
C HIS A 376 24.48 -41.18 34.31
N TYR A 377 23.85 -40.01 34.38
CA TYR A 377 23.79 -39.21 35.60
C TYR A 377 22.35 -38.96 36.04
N SER A 378 22.15 -38.62 37.31
CA SER A 378 20.86 -38.20 37.82
C SER A 378 20.98 -36.98 38.72
N ASN A 379 20.03 -36.05 38.59
CA ASN A 379 19.81 -34.97 39.54
C ASN A 379 18.78 -35.29 40.63
N SER A 380 18.24 -36.52 40.67
CA SER A 380 17.34 -36.98 41.72
C SER A 380 18.09 -37.76 42.80
N THR A 381 17.87 -37.40 44.05
CA THR A 381 18.41 -38.15 45.20
C THR A 381 17.76 -39.53 45.32
N SER A 382 16.55 -39.72 44.82
CA SER A 382 15.83 -41.01 44.80
C SER A 382 16.28 -41.98 43.71
N ALA A 383 17.14 -41.53 42.78
CA ALA A 383 17.49 -42.29 41.56
C ALA A 383 18.06 -43.69 41.81
N TYR A 384 18.64 -43.91 42.99
CA TYR A 384 19.14 -45.21 43.44
C TYR A 384 18.71 -45.53 44.89
N GLN A 385 17.75 -44.79 45.42
CA GLN A 385 17.13 -45.14 46.70
C GLN A 385 16.15 -46.29 46.45
N ASN A 386 15.98 -47.18 47.44
CA ASN A 386 15.17 -48.40 47.40
C ASN A 386 15.87 -49.61 46.72
N PRO A 387 16.76 -50.32 47.45
CA PRO A 387 17.48 -51.49 46.93
C PRO A 387 16.58 -52.68 46.58
N GLY A 388 15.31 -52.66 46.98
CA GLY A 388 14.32 -53.67 46.60
C GLY A 388 13.85 -53.58 45.13
N GLN A 389 14.11 -52.45 44.45
CA GLN A 389 13.80 -52.29 43.03
C GLN A 389 15.03 -52.61 42.19
N ARG A 390 14.91 -53.55 41.25
CA ARG A 390 16.01 -53.89 40.34
C ARG A 390 16.19 -52.73 39.37
N ARG A 391 17.31 -52.01 39.43
CA ARG A 391 17.57 -50.83 38.57
C ARG A 391 18.66 -51.05 37.53
N PHE A 392 19.42 -52.14 37.66
CA PHE A 392 20.51 -52.50 36.76
C PHE A 392 20.45 -54.01 36.49
N ILE A 393 20.59 -54.38 35.22
CA ILE A 393 20.63 -55.79 34.79
C ILE A 393 21.66 -56.02 33.70
N LYS A 394 22.05 -57.28 33.53
CA LYS A 394 22.80 -57.77 32.38
C LYS A 394 21.97 -58.83 31.68
N THR A 395 21.71 -58.65 30.39
CA THR A 395 20.98 -59.64 29.58
C THR A 395 21.92 -60.77 29.14
N ASN A 396 21.37 -61.88 28.62
CA ASN A 396 22.17 -63.01 28.11
C ASN A 396 23.04 -62.61 26.91
N SER A 397 22.66 -61.55 26.20
CA SER A 397 23.47 -60.94 25.14
C SER A 397 24.72 -60.21 25.63
N GLY A 398 24.86 -60.03 26.95
CA GLY A 398 25.99 -59.32 27.57
C GLY A 398 25.79 -57.81 27.70
N HIS A 399 24.71 -57.26 27.14
CA HIS A 399 24.36 -55.84 27.29
C HIS A 399 23.98 -55.52 28.73
N LEU A 400 24.44 -54.36 29.20
CA LEU A 400 24.06 -53.79 30.50
C LEU A 400 22.91 -52.81 30.28
N HIS A 401 21.94 -52.82 31.18
CA HIS A 401 20.78 -51.95 31.12
C HIS A 401 20.57 -51.30 32.48
N ILE A 402 20.20 -50.03 32.48
CA ILE A 402 19.93 -49.26 33.71
C ILE A 402 18.65 -48.45 33.56
N VAL A 403 17.87 -48.39 34.63
CA VAL A 403 16.72 -47.50 34.76
C VAL A 403 16.85 -46.66 36.01
N TYR A 404 16.55 -45.38 35.90
CA TYR A 404 16.70 -44.46 37.02
C TYR A 404 15.84 -43.21 36.84
N GLU A 405 15.59 -42.52 37.94
CA GLU A 405 14.84 -41.26 37.96
C GLU A 405 15.79 -40.09 37.74
N SER A 406 15.40 -39.14 36.90
CA SER A 406 16.08 -37.85 36.72
C SER A 406 15.14 -36.87 36.05
N MET A 407 15.22 -35.58 36.38
CA MET A 407 14.37 -34.52 35.82
C MET A 407 12.87 -34.83 35.94
N ASN A 408 12.45 -35.45 37.06
CA ASN A 408 11.08 -35.96 37.33
C ASN A 408 10.56 -36.97 36.30
N LYS A 409 11.47 -37.70 35.66
CA LYS A 409 11.19 -38.71 34.64
C LYS A 409 12.01 -39.96 34.90
N VAL A 410 11.60 -41.06 34.29
CA VAL A 410 12.41 -42.29 34.26
C VAL A 410 13.15 -42.39 32.94
N TRP A 411 14.43 -42.72 33.03
CA TRP A 411 15.34 -42.90 31.91
C TRP A 411 15.76 -44.36 31.81
N TYR A 412 15.87 -44.85 30.59
CA TYR A 412 16.38 -46.17 30.28
C TYR A 412 17.63 -46.04 29.41
N GLU A 413 18.75 -46.58 29.88
CA GLU A 413 20.00 -46.59 29.13
C GLU A 413 20.55 -48.00 28.96
N ARG A 414 21.35 -48.17 27.90
CA ARG A 414 22.02 -49.44 27.58
C ARG A 414 23.49 -49.20 27.30
N SER A 415 24.32 -50.16 27.71
CA SER A 415 25.71 -50.27 27.30
C SER A 415 25.97 -51.61 26.61
N THR A 416 26.62 -51.56 25.45
CA THR A 416 27.01 -52.73 24.65
C THR A 416 28.50 -53.07 24.78
N ASN A 417 29.27 -52.24 25.50
CA ASN A 417 30.73 -52.34 25.65
C ASN A 417 31.15 -52.42 27.12
N SER A 418 30.44 -53.22 27.92
CA SER A 418 30.75 -53.45 29.34
C SER A 418 30.80 -52.17 30.19
N GLY A 419 29.97 -51.18 29.87
CA GLY A 419 29.79 -49.97 30.66
C GLY A 419 30.72 -48.81 30.28
N GLN A 420 31.55 -48.95 29.24
CA GLN A 420 32.43 -47.85 28.79
C GLN A 420 31.64 -46.67 28.22
N THR A 421 30.58 -46.94 27.46
CA THR A 421 29.66 -45.92 26.94
C THR A 421 28.22 -46.34 27.14
N TRP A 422 27.35 -45.35 27.33
CA TRP A 422 25.92 -45.53 27.56
C TRP A 422 25.13 -44.76 26.51
N GLU A 423 24.10 -45.42 25.97
CA GLU A 423 23.14 -44.85 25.05
C GLU A 423 21.80 -44.70 25.78
N ILE A 424 21.18 -43.51 25.70
CA ILE A 424 19.80 -43.32 26.14
C ILE A 424 18.88 -44.01 25.15
N MET A 425 18.18 -45.04 25.61
CA MET A 425 17.25 -45.82 24.80
C MET A 425 15.95 -45.04 24.54
N ASN A 426 14.96 -45.69 23.91
CA ASN A 426 13.74 -45.02 23.49
C ASN A 426 13.99 -43.80 22.55
N GLY A 427 15.07 -43.86 21.77
CA GLY A 427 15.48 -42.78 20.87
C GLY A 427 15.89 -41.49 21.61
N GLY A 428 16.55 -41.60 22.77
CA GLY A 428 17.00 -40.47 23.58
C GLY A 428 15.96 -39.89 24.52
N LYS A 429 14.77 -40.50 24.62
CA LYS A 429 13.61 -39.98 25.34
C LYS A 429 13.44 -40.66 26.69
N PRO A 430 12.82 -40.00 27.68
CA PRO A 430 12.34 -40.68 28.87
C PRO A 430 11.32 -41.76 28.50
N ILE A 431 11.13 -42.74 29.37
CA ILE A 431 10.14 -43.81 29.11
C ILE A 431 8.70 -43.27 29.14
N TYR A 432 8.47 -42.17 29.86
CA TYR A 432 7.18 -41.51 29.97
C TYR A 432 7.33 -39.98 29.94
N SER A 433 6.38 -39.29 29.30
CA SER A 433 6.42 -37.84 29.12
C SER A 433 5.98 -37.05 30.35
N GLY A 434 5.13 -37.63 31.21
CA GLY A 434 4.67 -37.01 32.46
C GLY A 434 5.64 -37.22 33.61
N ILE A 435 5.11 -37.31 34.83
CA ILE A 435 5.89 -37.64 36.02
C ILE A 435 6.04 -39.15 36.07
N ALA A 436 7.27 -39.62 36.29
CA ALA A 436 7.54 -41.04 36.48
C ALA A 436 8.57 -41.23 37.59
N THR A 437 8.27 -42.13 38.52
CA THR A 437 9.10 -42.43 39.68
C THR A 437 9.22 -43.93 39.91
N HIS A 438 10.14 -44.32 40.78
CA HIS A 438 10.28 -45.68 41.31
C HIS A 438 10.36 -46.77 40.24
N PRO A 439 11.27 -46.68 39.24
CA PRO A 439 11.38 -47.69 38.21
C PRO A 439 12.04 -48.98 38.71
N SER A 440 11.62 -50.10 38.14
CA SER A 440 12.26 -51.41 38.24
C SER A 440 12.33 -52.04 36.85
N ILE A 441 13.45 -52.68 36.53
CA ILE A 441 13.73 -53.29 35.22
C ILE A 441 13.97 -54.79 35.34
N ASP A 442 13.48 -55.53 34.37
CA ASP A 442 13.88 -56.91 34.13
C ASP A 442 13.91 -57.24 32.63
N PHE A 443 14.24 -58.49 32.27
CA PHE A 443 14.25 -58.95 30.89
C PHE A 443 13.69 -60.36 30.70
N TYR A 444 13.18 -60.63 29.50
CA TYR A 444 12.78 -61.98 29.10
C TYR A 444 14.01 -62.80 28.68
N PRO A 445 14.36 -63.91 29.38
CA PRO A 445 15.61 -64.63 29.11
C PRO A 445 15.74 -65.21 27.69
N GLY A 446 14.61 -65.55 27.06
CA GLY A 446 14.57 -66.14 25.72
C GLY A 446 14.82 -65.15 24.59
N THR A 447 14.52 -63.86 24.78
CA THR A 447 14.60 -62.83 23.73
C THR A 447 15.55 -61.68 24.07
N ASN A 448 15.92 -61.52 25.35
CA ASN A 448 16.63 -60.35 25.89
C ASN A 448 15.82 -59.04 25.82
N ASP A 449 14.51 -59.12 25.62
CA ASP A 449 13.65 -57.94 25.62
C ASP A 449 13.46 -57.41 27.03
N ILE A 450 13.35 -56.10 27.14
CA ILE A 450 13.33 -55.40 28.42
C ILE A 450 11.90 -55.07 28.81
N ILE A 451 11.60 -55.26 30.10
CA ILE A 451 10.37 -54.79 30.74
C ILE A 451 10.73 -53.84 31.88
N ILE A 452 10.08 -52.67 31.90
CA ILE A 452 10.29 -51.65 32.93
C ILE A 452 8.95 -51.34 33.57
N VAL A 453 8.86 -51.54 34.88
CA VAL A 453 7.68 -51.19 35.69
C VAL A 453 7.99 -49.93 36.48
N TYR A 454 7.08 -48.97 36.53
CA TYR A 454 7.29 -47.70 37.20
C TYR A 454 5.97 -47.10 37.70
N ASN A 455 6.08 -46.13 38.59
CA ASN A 455 4.95 -45.33 39.05
C ASN A 455 4.78 -44.13 38.12
N ARG A 456 3.67 -44.10 37.40
CA ARG A 456 3.25 -43.12 36.41
C ARG A 456 2.29 -42.13 37.07
N ASP A 457 2.61 -40.84 36.95
CA ASP A 457 1.82 -39.73 37.51
C ASP A 457 1.41 -39.97 38.98
N GLU A 458 2.29 -40.64 39.72
CA GLU A 458 2.17 -40.90 41.16
C GLU A 458 0.91 -41.69 41.59
N SER A 459 0.17 -42.26 40.63
CA SER A 459 -1.15 -42.87 40.86
C SER A 459 -1.40 -44.13 40.02
N VAL A 460 -0.47 -44.51 39.14
CA VAL A 460 -0.65 -45.65 38.25
C VAL A 460 0.65 -46.45 38.19
N ILE A 461 0.59 -47.76 38.39
CA ILE A 461 1.72 -48.63 38.07
C ILE A 461 1.59 -49.08 36.63
N ALA A 462 2.55 -48.69 35.80
CA ALA A 462 2.62 -49.05 34.40
C ALA A 462 3.84 -49.92 34.11
N ALA A 463 3.73 -50.82 33.14
CA ALA A 463 4.81 -51.63 32.63
C ALA A 463 5.00 -51.38 31.13
N GLN A 464 6.21 -51.02 30.73
CA GLN A 464 6.57 -50.83 29.32
C GLN A 464 7.52 -51.91 28.84
N TYR A 465 7.27 -52.37 27.62
CA TYR A 465 8.03 -53.42 26.94
C TYR A 465 8.87 -52.82 25.80
N TYR A 466 10.12 -53.28 25.72
CA TYR A 466 11.14 -52.77 24.81
C TYR A 466 11.87 -53.91 24.10
N GLU A 467 11.86 -53.90 22.77
CA GLU A 467 12.64 -54.83 21.94
C GLU A 467 13.84 -54.08 21.38
N ASN A 468 15.05 -54.59 21.62
CA ASN A 468 16.30 -53.91 21.24
C ASN A 468 16.37 -52.43 21.70
N GLY A 469 15.68 -52.13 22.82
CA GLY A 469 15.53 -50.80 23.41
C GLY A 469 14.66 -49.79 22.65
N ILE A 470 13.84 -50.27 21.72
CA ILE A 470 12.74 -49.53 21.10
C ILE A 470 11.46 -49.86 21.84
N PHE A 471 10.72 -48.84 22.27
CA PHE A 471 9.41 -49.00 22.92
C PHE A 471 8.42 -49.72 22.00
N LYS A 472 7.65 -50.66 22.55
CA LYS A 472 6.67 -51.45 21.79
C LYS A 472 5.25 -51.29 22.31
N CYS A 473 5.06 -51.42 23.61
CA CYS A 473 3.74 -51.28 24.24
C CYS A 473 3.86 -50.95 25.72
N GLU A 474 2.77 -50.43 26.27
CA GLU A 474 2.56 -50.17 27.69
C GLU A 474 1.33 -50.95 28.16
N SER A 475 1.40 -51.47 29.38
CA SER A 475 0.28 -52.08 30.08
C SER A 475 0.11 -51.43 31.45
N ILE A 476 -1.15 -51.20 31.86
CA ILE A 476 -1.49 -50.72 33.21
C ILE A 476 -1.56 -51.94 34.13
N VAL A 477 -0.68 -51.97 35.13
CA VAL A 477 -0.56 -53.07 36.09
C VAL A 477 -1.48 -52.84 37.29
N ALA A 478 -1.55 -51.59 37.77
CA ALA A 478 -2.45 -51.15 38.83
C ALA A 478 -2.77 -49.65 38.66
N ASP A 479 -3.95 -49.21 39.09
CA ASP A 479 -4.41 -47.82 38.98
C ASP A 479 -5.19 -47.44 40.25
N ASN A 480 -5.04 -46.20 40.69
CA ASN A 480 -5.69 -45.63 41.86
C ASN A 480 -7.19 -45.36 41.70
N SER A 481 -7.75 -45.53 40.49
CA SER A 481 -9.18 -45.34 40.21
C SER A 481 -10.12 -46.28 41.00
N ILE A 482 -9.58 -47.33 41.62
CA ILE A 482 -10.33 -48.24 42.47
C ILE A 482 -9.47 -48.54 43.72
N TRP A 483 -9.82 -47.94 44.87
CA TRP A 483 -9.33 -48.27 46.23
C TRP A 483 -8.02 -47.66 46.78
N ASP A 484 -7.53 -46.52 46.29
CA ASP A 484 -6.33 -45.87 46.89
C ASP A 484 -5.07 -46.78 46.97
N GLN A 485 -4.95 -47.75 46.04
CA GLN A 485 -3.91 -48.79 46.08
C GLN A 485 -2.54 -48.31 45.57
N VAL A 486 -2.49 -47.20 44.84
CA VAL A 486 -1.26 -46.65 44.27
C VAL A 486 -1.09 -45.22 44.77
N THR A 487 0.01 -44.99 45.48
CA THR A 487 0.38 -43.69 46.04
C THR A 487 1.65 -43.18 45.37
N PRO A 488 2.04 -41.90 45.57
CA PRO A 488 3.32 -41.40 45.08
C PRO A 488 4.54 -42.22 45.55
N ASP A 489 4.41 -42.89 46.70
CA ASP A 489 5.44 -43.73 47.32
C ASP A 489 5.38 -45.21 46.89
N SER A 490 4.43 -45.59 46.04
CA SER A 490 4.35 -46.96 45.52
C SER A 490 5.61 -47.29 44.71
N LYS A 491 6.27 -48.37 45.14
CA LYS A 491 7.57 -48.84 44.62
C LYS A 491 7.40 -50.20 43.92
N PRO A 492 6.99 -50.22 42.64
CA PRO A 492 6.80 -51.47 41.93
C PRO A 492 8.13 -52.22 41.81
N VAL A 493 8.06 -53.55 41.91
CA VAL A 493 9.21 -54.45 41.73
C VAL A 493 8.83 -55.48 40.69
N ILE A 494 9.76 -55.76 39.78
CA ILE A 494 9.68 -56.84 38.80
C ILE A 494 10.92 -57.73 38.97
N ALA A 495 10.74 -59.05 38.84
CA ALA A 495 11.74 -60.03 39.26
C ALA A 495 11.92 -61.20 38.30
#